data_AF-A0A9D0KIG2-F1
#
_entry.id   AF-A0A9D0KIG2-F1
#
_cell.length_a   1.000
_cell.length_b   1.000
_cell.length_c   1.000
_cell.angle_alpha   90.00
_cell.angle_beta   90.00
_cell.angle_gamma   90.00
#
_symmetry.space_group_name_H-M   'P 1'
#
loop_
_entity.id
_entity.type
_entity.pdbx_description
1 polymer ?
#
loop_
_entity_poly.entity_id
_entity_poly.type
_entity_poly.pdbx_seq_one_letter_code
_entity_poly.pdbx_strand_id
1 'polypeptide(L)'
;MRGGHINCVPFCHPGGAFFSVLSSGRGIIQSRRYMVTKRNIVVTEATGQFIEDIPIEIVERKGIGHPDSLCDGIAERISVEYTRWCQENLGVMLHHNFDKVQLVAGEVEVGYGRGQMLKPIRIQIAGRGTPAFQGRKVPMDDIAIQATKQHVRETMRYLDPDRYMVIDSYAGRGAEELQYVVDHVTANDTSFGVSHWPRSGLEHAVYETAQYINYKLIDEFPVGEDVKVMGLRRNGELILTVAMPLIATRIGDAAEYQEVKRAAEAAIQEYAAQLDHRKVIVMVNTADDSANDAVYLTLTGTSAEMGDDGEVGRGNRLNGLITPFRSVSLEAPCGKNPISHVGKVYNALALLAAQDIVEKVPAVREVSVYLLSQIGSPLDQPLMATATVHTKNGNLTASIQADVQGVLDDRLANVGALRDIILNREITLF
;
A
#
# COMPACT_ATOMS: atom_id res chain seq x y z
N MET A 1 7.57 2.52 -75.27
CA MET A 1 9.04 2.40 -75.35
C MET A 1 9.49 1.37 -74.33
N ARG A 2 10.22 0.34 -74.83
CA ARG A 2 11.11 -0.64 -74.15
C ARG A 2 10.68 -1.11 -72.75
N GLY A 3 10.31 -2.38 -72.51
CA GLY A 3 10.78 -3.63 -73.12
C GLY A 3 11.57 -4.41 -72.07
N GLY A 4 11.13 -5.62 -71.74
CA GLY A 4 11.77 -6.50 -70.77
C GLY A 4 10.98 -7.79 -70.52
N HIS A 5 10.84 -8.61 -71.56
CA HIS A 5 10.41 -10.01 -71.51
C HIS A 5 11.48 -10.90 -70.87
N ILE A 6 11.08 -11.94 -70.12
CA ILE A 6 11.62 -13.30 -70.27
C ILE A 6 10.48 -14.34 -70.11
N ASN A 7 10.41 -15.21 -71.12
CA ASN A 7 9.58 -16.41 -71.38
C ASN A 7 9.93 -17.58 -70.44
N CYS A 8 9.35 -18.80 -70.41
CA CYS A 8 8.13 -19.51 -70.81
C CYS A 8 8.27 -20.94 -70.18
N VAL A 9 7.12 -21.55 -69.84
CA VAL A 9 6.70 -22.97 -69.59
C VAL A 9 7.50 -24.14 -70.25
N PRO A 10 7.15 -25.46 -70.11
CA PRO A 10 6.39 -26.27 -69.09
C PRO A 10 7.08 -27.63 -68.75
N PHE A 11 6.54 -28.49 -67.84
CA PHE A 11 6.52 -29.96 -68.06
C PHE A 11 5.52 -30.74 -67.14
N CYS A 12 4.48 -31.27 -67.79
CA CYS A 12 3.71 -32.52 -67.64
C CYS A 12 3.37 -33.21 -66.27
N HIS A 13 2.04 -33.43 -66.11
CA HIS A 13 1.30 -34.52 -65.40
C HIS A 13 1.72 -35.95 -65.84
N PRO A 14 1.28 -37.11 -65.23
CA PRO A 14 -0.05 -37.37 -64.61
C PRO A 14 -0.13 -38.39 -63.43
N GLY A 15 -1.35 -38.55 -62.89
CA GLY A 15 -1.82 -39.73 -62.14
C GLY A 15 -2.20 -39.41 -60.69
N GLY A 16 -3.39 -39.69 -60.16
CA GLY A 16 -4.52 -40.47 -60.62
C GLY A 16 -5.25 -41.02 -59.38
N ALA A 17 -6.55 -40.73 -59.29
CA ALA A 17 -7.61 -41.42 -58.55
C ALA A 17 -7.63 -41.47 -56.99
N PHE A 18 -8.68 -40.83 -56.45
CA PHE A 18 -9.66 -41.32 -55.45
C PHE A 18 -9.28 -42.48 -54.53
N PHE A 19 -9.44 -42.29 -53.21
CA PHE A 19 -10.33 -43.12 -52.36
C PHE A 19 -10.54 -42.48 -50.98
N SER A 20 -11.78 -42.46 -50.51
CA SER A 20 -12.16 -42.15 -49.13
C SER A 20 -11.76 -43.30 -48.20
N VAL A 21 -11.17 -43.00 -47.04
CA VAL A 21 -11.11 -43.94 -45.91
C VAL A 21 -11.27 -43.17 -44.60
N LEU A 22 -12.34 -43.50 -43.87
CA LEU A 22 -12.51 -43.26 -42.44
C LEU A 22 -11.31 -43.82 -41.66
N SER A 23 -10.70 -43.03 -40.78
CA SER A 23 -9.88 -43.61 -39.71
C SER A 23 -10.11 -42.86 -38.39
N SER A 24 -10.73 -43.61 -37.48
CA SER A 24 -10.62 -43.49 -36.02
C SER A 24 -9.21 -43.14 -35.56
N GLY A 25 -9.09 -42.12 -34.69
CA GLY A 25 -7.86 -41.81 -33.98
C GLY A 25 -8.21 -41.11 -32.68
N ARG A 26 -8.13 -41.87 -31.57
CA ARG A 26 -8.33 -41.40 -30.20
C ARG A 26 -7.51 -40.12 -29.98
N GLY A 27 -8.21 -39.01 -29.71
CA GLY A 27 -7.58 -37.79 -29.21
C GLY A 27 -6.93 -38.10 -27.86
N ILE A 28 -5.61 -38.18 -27.85
CA ILE A 28 -4.82 -38.13 -26.63
C ILE A 28 -5.03 -36.71 -26.10
N ILE A 29 -5.90 -36.57 -25.10
CA ILE A 29 -5.89 -35.40 -24.22
C ILE A 29 -4.57 -35.49 -23.46
N GLN A 30 -3.51 -34.89 -24.01
CA GLN A 30 -2.34 -34.57 -23.21
C GLN A 30 -2.80 -33.52 -22.21
N SER A 31 -3.19 -33.99 -21.02
CA SER A 31 -3.20 -33.16 -19.83
C SER A 31 -1.80 -32.54 -19.72
N ARG A 32 -1.68 -31.24 -20.04
CA ARG A 32 -0.47 -30.47 -19.71
C ARG A 32 -0.33 -30.55 -18.19
N ARG A 33 0.52 -31.46 -17.72
CA ARG A 33 1.08 -31.37 -16.37
C ARG A 33 1.74 -29.99 -16.31
N TYR A 34 1.20 -29.09 -15.49
CA TYR A 34 1.96 -27.93 -15.05
C TYR A 34 3.28 -28.48 -14.48
N MET A 35 4.39 -28.26 -15.18
CA MET A 35 5.70 -28.50 -14.60
C MET A 35 5.82 -27.51 -13.46
N VAL A 36 5.87 -28.01 -12.22
CA VAL A 36 6.21 -27.21 -11.06
C VAL A 36 7.67 -26.80 -11.25
N THR A 37 7.89 -25.61 -11.80
CA THR A 37 9.21 -24.99 -11.83
C THR A 37 9.61 -24.69 -10.39
N LYS A 38 10.76 -25.22 -9.97
CA LYS A 38 11.31 -25.02 -8.63
C LYS A 38 11.54 -23.52 -8.42
N ARG A 39 10.88 -22.91 -7.42
CA ARG A 39 11.06 -21.50 -7.06
C ARG A 39 12.41 -21.28 -6.38
N ASN A 40 12.98 -20.09 -6.57
CA ASN A 40 14.22 -19.67 -5.93
C ASN A 40 13.93 -19.18 -4.51
N ILE A 41 13.83 -20.10 -3.56
CA ILE A 41 13.58 -19.80 -2.15
C ILE A 41 14.82 -20.09 -1.31
N VAL A 42 15.19 -19.12 -0.47
CA VAL A 42 16.32 -19.22 0.45
C VAL A 42 15.86 -18.84 1.86
N VAL A 43 16.11 -19.71 2.83
CA VAL A 43 15.84 -19.45 4.25
C VAL A 43 17.15 -19.38 5.01
N THR A 44 17.45 -18.23 5.60
CA THR A 44 18.68 -18.01 6.36
C THR A 44 18.39 -17.57 7.77
N GLU A 45 19.35 -17.82 8.66
CA GLU A 45 19.31 -17.27 10.01
C GLU A 45 19.55 -15.75 9.93
N ALA A 46 18.76 -14.99 10.68
CA ALA A 46 18.93 -13.54 10.75
C ALA A 46 20.20 -13.21 11.54
N THR A 47 21.00 -12.28 11.02
CA THR A 47 22.23 -11.81 11.68
C THR A 47 21.95 -10.57 12.52
N GLY A 48 22.52 -10.51 13.72
CA GLY A 48 22.38 -9.36 14.61
C GLY A 48 21.43 -9.61 15.78
N GLN A 49 21.19 -8.57 16.57
CA GLN A 49 20.27 -8.64 17.70
C GLN A 49 18.82 -8.57 17.21
N PHE A 50 17.95 -9.33 17.87
CA PHE A 50 16.51 -9.16 17.71
C PHE A 50 16.10 -7.74 18.15
N ILE A 51 15.13 -7.13 17.47
CA ILE A 51 14.81 -5.70 17.65
C ILE A 51 14.56 -5.32 19.12
N GLU A 52 13.88 -6.18 19.88
CA GLU A 52 13.54 -5.92 21.28
C GLU A 52 14.76 -5.88 22.19
N ASP A 53 15.83 -6.58 21.78
CA ASP A 53 17.07 -6.69 22.55
C ASP A 53 18.01 -5.50 22.25
N ILE A 54 17.71 -4.69 21.23
CA ILE A 54 18.43 -3.44 20.94
C ILE A 54 18.00 -2.36 21.95
N PRO A 55 18.91 -1.58 22.55
CA PRO A 55 18.58 -0.62 23.60
C PRO A 55 17.77 0.61 23.12
N ILE A 56 17.71 0.83 21.81
CA ILE A 56 17.02 1.95 21.18
C ILE A 56 16.24 1.50 19.94
N GLU A 57 15.09 2.10 19.71
CA GLU A 57 14.26 1.88 18.52
C GLU A 57 13.44 3.13 18.23
N ILE A 58 13.21 3.42 16.96
CA ILE A 58 12.39 4.52 16.48
C ILE A 58 11.35 3.95 15.53
N VAL A 59 10.10 4.36 15.70
CA VAL A 59 8.98 3.99 14.84
C VAL A 59 8.09 5.21 14.65
N GLU A 60 7.57 5.42 13.45
CA GLU A 60 6.59 6.48 13.17
C GLU A 60 5.37 5.90 12.46
N ARG A 61 4.20 6.49 12.70
CA ARG A 61 3.00 6.29 11.89
C ARG A 61 2.36 7.64 11.58
N LYS A 62 2.05 7.84 10.30
CA LYS A 62 1.20 8.92 9.80
C LYS A 62 -0.23 8.39 9.67
N GLY A 63 -1.15 8.95 10.43
CA GLY A 63 -2.57 8.59 10.47
C GLY A 63 -3.31 8.97 9.19
N ILE A 64 -4.61 8.68 9.16
CA ILE A 64 -5.38 8.71 7.91
C ILE A 64 -5.60 10.12 7.32
N GLY A 65 -5.62 11.16 8.16
CA GLY A 65 -5.77 12.55 7.73
C GLY A 65 -4.44 13.27 7.45
N HIS A 66 -3.29 12.61 7.66
CA HIS A 66 -1.99 13.20 7.35
C HIS A 66 -1.87 13.40 5.82
N PRO A 67 -1.32 14.52 5.33
CA PRO A 67 -1.24 14.82 3.89
C PRO A 67 -0.68 13.67 3.02
N ASP A 68 0.44 13.07 3.42
CA ASP A 68 1.01 11.91 2.71
C ASP A 68 0.07 10.68 2.70
N SER A 69 -0.58 10.37 3.83
CA SER A 69 -1.52 9.25 3.94
C SER A 69 -2.80 9.49 3.14
N LEU A 70 -3.26 10.74 3.04
CA LEU A 70 -4.35 11.13 2.15
C LEU A 70 -3.96 10.89 0.69
N CYS A 71 -2.75 11.27 0.28
CA CYS A 71 -2.26 10.97 -1.07
C CYS A 71 -2.21 9.47 -1.35
N ASP A 72 -1.67 8.67 -0.43
CA ASP A 72 -1.65 7.21 -0.53
C ASP A 72 -3.07 6.62 -0.63
N GLY A 73 -3.98 7.05 0.23
CA GLY A 73 -5.37 6.61 0.24
C GLY A 73 -6.15 6.99 -1.04
N ILE A 74 -5.94 8.21 -1.55
CA ILE A 74 -6.51 8.69 -2.82
C ILE A 74 -5.98 7.83 -3.97
N ALA A 75 -4.66 7.68 -4.08
CA ALA A 75 -4.04 6.91 -5.16
C ALA A 75 -4.56 5.47 -5.18
N GLU A 76 -4.65 4.83 -4.01
CA GLU A 76 -5.18 3.48 -3.91
C GLU A 76 -6.67 3.40 -4.28
N ARG A 77 -7.48 4.38 -3.84
CA ARG A 77 -8.89 4.41 -4.22
C ARG A 77 -9.07 4.53 -5.73
N ILE A 78 -8.27 5.37 -6.40
CA ILE A 78 -8.29 5.50 -7.86
C ILE A 78 -7.95 4.17 -8.54
N SER A 79 -6.91 3.46 -8.07
CA SER A 79 -6.52 2.14 -8.60
C SER A 79 -7.66 1.11 -8.48
N VAL A 80 -8.31 1.04 -7.31
CA VAL A 80 -9.43 0.12 -7.08
C VAL A 80 -10.63 0.46 -7.96
N GLU A 81 -11.08 1.73 -7.98
CA GLU A 81 -12.26 2.12 -8.76
C GLU A 81 -12.02 2.02 -10.27
N TYR A 82 -10.81 2.34 -10.75
CA TYR A 82 -10.44 2.12 -12.15
C TYR A 82 -10.49 0.63 -12.52
N THR A 83 -9.95 -0.24 -11.65
CA THR A 83 -9.96 -1.69 -11.89
C THR A 83 -11.38 -2.24 -11.92
N ARG A 84 -12.23 -1.84 -10.96
CA ARG A 84 -13.65 -2.24 -10.89
C ARG A 84 -14.41 -1.76 -12.11
N TRP A 85 -14.27 -0.49 -12.47
CA TRP A 85 -14.92 0.07 -13.65
C TRP A 85 -14.55 -0.70 -14.92
N CYS A 86 -13.26 -1.00 -15.12
CA CYS A 86 -12.81 -1.78 -16.28
C CYS A 86 -13.42 -3.19 -16.26
N GLN A 87 -13.41 -3.87 -15.11
CA GLN A 87 -13.98 -5.21 -15.00
C GLN A 87 -15.50 -5.23 -15.27
N GLU A 88 -16.25 -4.30 -14.71
CA GLU A 88 -17.71 -4.22 -14.85
C GLU A 88 -18.14 -3.79 -16.26
N ASN A 89 -17.43 -2.84 -16.87
CA ASN A 89 -17.83 -2.25 -18.14
C ASN A 89 -17.20 -2.95 -19.34
N LEU A 90 -15.99 -3.51 -19.20
CA LEU A 90 -15.20 -4.10 -20.29
C LEU A 90 -14.96 -5.59 -20.12
N GLY A 91 -15.29 -6.18 -18.96
CA GLY A 91 -15.08 -7.60 -18.67
C GLY A 91 -13.61 -7.96 -18.42
N VAL A 92 -12.72 -6.97 -18.33
CA VAL A 92 -11.27 -7.16 -18.20
C VAL A 92 -10.67 -6.09 -17.31
N MET A 93 -9.66 -6.46 -16.53
CA MET A 93 -8.83 -5.51 -15.79
C MET A 93 -7.72 -4.99 -16.69
N LEU A 94 -7.59 -3.67 -16.77
CA LEU A 94 -6.60 -3.02 -17.63
C LEU A 94 -5.39 -2.53 -16.82
N HIS A 95 -4.23 -2.54 -17.46
CA HIS A 95 -3.00 -2.01 -16.87
C HIS A 95 -3.13 -0.51 -16.58
N HIS A 96 -2.69 -0.13 -15.37
CA HIS A 96 -2.63 1.25 -14.89
C HIS A 96 -1.63 1.39 -13.74
N ASN A 97 -1.21 2.61 -13.43
CA ASN A 97 -0.44 3.02 -12.27
C ASN A 97 -0.76 4.50 -11.96
N PHE A 98 -1.57 4.75 -10.94
CA PHE A 98 -1.99 6.07 -10.44
C PHE A 98 -1.24 6.44 -9.15
N ASP A 99 -0.03 5.94 -8.98
CA ASP A 99 0.81 6.06 -7.79
C ASP A 99 1.60 7.40 -7.73
N LYS A 100 1.04 8.45 -8.34
CA LYS A 100 1.63 9.80 -8.40
C LYS A 100 0.55 10.82 -8.09
N VAL A 101 0.13 10.87 -6.83
CA VAL A 101 -0.78 11.91 -6.32
C VAL A 101 0.03 12.87 -5.47
N GLN A 102 -0.10 14.16 -5.76
CA GLN A 102 0.47 15.24 -4.98
C GLN A 102 -0.66 16.10 -4.41
N LEU A 103 -0.53 16.44 -3.13
CA LEU A 103 -1.36 17.40 -2.42
C LEU A 103 -0.52 18.64 -2.18
N VAL A 104 -1.05 19.79 -2.59
CA VAL A 104 -0.49 21.11 -2.25
C VAL A 104 -1.42 21.79 -1.28
N ALA A 105 -0.85 22.28 -0.19
CA ALA A 105 -1.60 22.81 0.93
C ALA A 105 -2.48 24.02 0.55
N GLY A 106 -3.60 24.11 1.25
CA GLY A 106 -4.49 25.26 1.25
C GLY A 106 -3.96 26.40 2.10
N GLU A 107 -4.86 27.33 2.42
CA GLU A 107 -4.65 28.38 3.41
C GLU A 107 -5.96 28.61 4.16
N VAL A 108 -5.90 28.71 5.48
CA VAL A 108 -7.04 28.95 6.35
C VAL A 108 -6.75 30.09 7.30
N GLU A 109 -7.82 30.77 7.72
CA GLU A 109 -7.83 31.57 8.94
C GLU A 109 -8.62 30.79 9.99
N VAL A 110 -7.97 30.38 11.09
CA VAL A 110 -8.61 29.65 12.18
C VAL A 110 -8.41 30.37 13.50
N GLY A 111 -9.35 30.18 14.42
CA GLY A 111 -9.26 30.61 15.79
C GLY A 111 -10.33 29.93 16.62
N TYR A 112 -10.40 30.24 17.90
CA TYR A 112 -11.40 29.62 18.75
C TYR A 112 -12.83 29.93 18.29
N GLY A 113 -13.63 28.88 18.10
CA GLY A 113 -15.02 28.92 17.66
C GLY A 113 -15.22 29.30 16.19
N ARG A 114 -14.15 29.48 15.41
CA ARG A 114 -14.24 29.98 14.03
C ARG A 114 -13.17 29.40 13.10
N GLY A 115 -13.49 29.34 11.83
CA GLY A 115 -12.50 29.07 10.80
C GLY A 115 -13.06 29.32 9.42
N GLN A 116 -12.19 29.73 8.50
CA GLN A 116 -12.53 29.97 7.10
C GLN A 116 -11.40 29.50 6.20
N MET A 117 -11.75 28.74 5.17
CA MET A 117 -10.84 28.43 4.06
C MET A 117 -10.62 29.69 3.21
N LEU A 118 -9.37 30.13 3.11
CA LEU A 118 -8.93 31.25 2.27
C LEU A 118 -8.50 30.77 0.89
N LYS A 119 -7.79 29.64 0.83
CA LYS A 119 -7.31 29.02 -0.40
C LYS A 119 -7.53 27.51 -0.33
N PRO A 120 -8.21 26.90 -1.33
CA PRO A 120 -8.47 25.47 -1.30
C PRO A 120 -7.18 24.65 -1.45
N ILE A 121 -7.20 23.45 -0.88
CA ILE A 121 -6.19 22.41 -1.11
C ILE A 121 -6.21 22.04 -2.59
N ARG A 122 -5.03 21.79 -3.18
CA ARG A 122 -4.95 21.31 -4.57
C ARG A 122 -4.46 19.88 -4.62
N ILE A 123 -5.18 19.03 -5.35
CA ILE A 123 -4.77 17.66 -5.64
C ILE A 123 -4.40 17.58 -7.11
N GLN A 124 -3.21 17.09 -7.38
CA GLN A 124 -2.74 16.74 -8.71
C GLN A 124 -2.64 15.22 -8.81
N ILE A 125 -3.44 14.63 -9.69
CA ILE A 125 -3.41 13.20 -9.97
C ILE A 125 -2.62 12.99 -11.26
N ALA A 126 -1.49 12.31 -11.17
CA ALA A 126 -0.73 11.85 -12.32
C ALA A 126 -0.67 10.32 -12.35
N GLY A 127 -0.12 9.78 -13.43
CA GLY A 127 0.00 8.35 -13.61
C GLY A 127 -0.26 7.91 -15.05
N ARG A 128 -0.48 6.61 -15.21
CA ARG A 128 -0.68 5.95 -16.49
C ARG A 128 -1.89 5.05 -16.41
N GLY A 129 -2.77 5.12 -17.40
CA GLY A 129 -3.88 4.18 -17.56
C GLY A 129 -4.13 3.84 -19.03
N THR A 130 -5.08 2.95 -19.27
CA THR A 130 -5.53 2.60 -20.62
C THR A 130 -6.76 3.44 -20.98
N PRO A 131 -6.65 4.42 -21.89
CA PRO A 131 -7.72 5.38 -22.17
C PRO A 131 -8.83 4.82 -23.06
N ALA A 132 -8.58 3.71 -23.74
CA ALA A 132 -9.57 3.00 -24.53
C ALA A 132 -9.19 1.53 -24.71
N PHE A 133 -10.19 0.66 -24.81
CA PHE A 133 -10.03 -0.77 -25.07
C PHE A 133 -11.09 -1.22 -26.07
N GLN A 134 -10.67 -1.92 -27.13
CA GLN A 134 -11.56 -2.40 -28.21
C GLN A 134 -12.52 -1.31 -28.75
N GLY A 135 -12.02 -0.10 -28.94
CA GLY A 135 -12.79 1.04 -29.45
C GLY A 135 -13.70 1.74 -28.43
N ARG A 136 -13.81 1.22 -27.19
CA ARG A 136 -14.55 1.86 -26.09
C ARG A 136 -13.62 2.75 -25.27
N LYS A 137 -14.02 4.01 -25.06
CA LYS A 137 -13.28 4.96 -24.21
C LYS A 137 -13.45 4.61 -22.73
N VAL A 138 -12.40 4.82 -21.96
CA VAL A 138 -12.39 4.72 -20.50
C VAL A 138 -12.39 6.13 -19.93
N PRO A 139 -13.37 6.51 -19.08
CA PRO A 139 -13.46 7.85 -18.50
C PRO A 139 -12.47 7.99 -17.33
N MET A 140 -11.17 7.92 -17.63
CA MET A 140 -10.09 7.88 -16.64
C MET A 140 -10.13 9.07 -15.67
N ASP A 141 -10.26 10.28 -16.19
CA ASP A 141 -10.25 11.50 -15.37
C ASP A 141 -11.46 11.57 -14.45
N ASP A 142 -12.64 11.21 -14.95
CA ASP A 142 -13.86 11.17 -14.15
C ASP A 142 -13.73 10.14 -13.02
N ILE A 143 -13.24 8.93 -13.31
CA ILE A 143 -13.00 7.90 -12.30
C ILE A 143 -12.03 8.43 -11.24
N ALA A 144 -10.91 9.02 -11.65
CA ALA A 144 -9.89 9.51 -10.73
C ALA A 144 -10.40 10.63 -9.82
N ILE A 145 -11.12 11.61 -10.37
CA ILE A 145 -11.69 12.72 -9.61
C ILE A 145 -12.77 12.20 -8.65
N GLN A 146 -13.68 11.33 -9.11
CA GLN A 146 -14.75 10.82 -8.25
C GLN A 146 -14.21 9.90 -7.14
N ALA A 147 -13.26 9.03 -7.45
CA ALA A 147 -12.57 8.19 -6.46
C ALA A 147 -11.86 9.04 -5.39
N THR A 148 -11.22 10.15 -5.79
CA THR A 148 -10.60 11.10 -4.86
C THR A 148 -11.62 11.71 -3.93
N LYS A 149 -12.72 12.27 -4.47
CA LYS A 149 -13.79 12.86 -3.66
C LYS A 149 -14.41 11.84 -2.71
N GLN A 150 -14.63 10.62 -3.20
CA GLN A 150 -15.18 9.55 -2.39
C GLN A 150 -14.25 9.16 -1.24
N HIS A 151 -12.95 9.01 -1.51
CA HIS A 151 -11.97 8.73 -0.46
C HIS A 151 -11.99 9.81 0.61
N VAL A 152 -11.94 11.09 0.23
CA VAL A 152 -11.95 12.20 1.19
C VAL A 152 -13.22 12.20 2.04
N ARG A 153 -14.40 12.02 1.43
CA ARG A 153 -15.68 11.99 2.19
C ARG A 153 -15.78 10.79 3.15
N GLU A 154 -15.16 9.67 2.82
CA GLU A 154 -15.14 8.48 3.69
C GLU A 154 -14.09 8.59 4.81
N THR A 155 -13.00 9.34 4.58
CA THR A 155 -11.87 9.45 5.50
C THR A 155 -11.97 10.65 6.45
N MET A 156 -12.48 11.79 5.98
CA MET A 156 -12.44 13.07 6.69
C MET A 156 -13.86 13.58 7.01
N ARG A 157 -14.13 13.92 8.28
CA ARG A 157 -15.44 14.40 8.75
C ARG A 157 -15.73 15.86 8.36
N TYR A 158 -14.70 16.69 8.37
CA TYR A 158 -14.83 18.15 8.21
C TYR A 158 -14.24 18.70 6.90
N LEU A 159 -13.57 17.85 6.11
CA LEU A 159 -13.04 18.23 4.80
C LEU A 159 -14.04 17.87 3.69
N ASP A 160 -14.78 18.87 3.21
CA ASP A 160 -15.64 18.72 2.03
C ASP A 160 -14.82 18.92 0.74
N PRO A 161 -14.63 17.87 -0.09
CA PRO A 161 -13.79 17.97 -1.28
C PRO A 161 -14.42 18.81 -2.41
N ASP A 162 -15.71 19.09 -2.39
CA ASP A 162 -16.35 19.99 -3.37
C ASP A 162 -16.19 21.46 -2.99
N ARG A 163 -16.02 21.75 -1.70
CA ARG A 163 -15.91 23.12 -1.19
C ARG A 163 -14.46 23.56 -0.96
N TYR A 164 -13.61 22.64 -0.52
CA TYR A 164 -12.28 22.96 0.00
C TYR A 164 -11.13 22.42 -0.84
N MET A 165 -11.42 21.75 -1.96
CA MET A 165 -10.40 21.14 -2.80
C MET A 165 -10.59 21.48 -4.28
N VAL A 166 -9.47 21.63 -4.98
CA VAL A 166 -9.40 21.63 -6.45
C VAL A 166 -8.66 20.36 -6.86
N ILE A 167 -9.33 19.50 -7.63
CA ILE A 167 -8.81 18.17 -8.00
C ILE A 167 -8.62 18.13 -9.51
N ASP A 168 -7.37 18.07 -9.94
CA ASP A 168 -6.99 18.02 -11.36
C ASP A 168 -6.39 16.65 -11.69
N SER A 169 -6.91 16.01 -12.74
CA SER A 169 -6.33 14.80 -13.31
C SER A 169 -5.45 15.14 -14.53
N TYR A 170 -4.21 14.67 -14.47
CA TYR A 170 -3.22 14.69 -15.54
C TYR A 170 -2.86 13.25 -15.95
N ALA A 171 -3.74 12.29 -15.67
CA ALA A 171 -3.51 10.88 -15.97
C ALA A 171 -3.27 10.67 -17.47
N GLY A 172 -2.11 10.10 -17.80
CA GLY A 172 -1.69 9.90 -19.18
C GLY A 172 -1.98 8.50 -19.70
N ARG A 173 -1.83 8.33 -21.02
CA ARG A 173 -1.79 7.01 -21.65
C ARG A 173 -0.55 6.23 -21.17
N GLY A 174 -0.74 4.97 -20.77
CA GLY A 174 0.34 4.00 -20.54
C GLY A 174 0.94 3.46 -21.83
N ALA A 175 2.17 2.94 -21.78
CA ALA A 175 2.83 2.35 -22.95
C ALA A 175 1.99 1.17 -23.53
N GLU A 176 1.86 1.10 -24.85
CA GLU A 176 1.09 0.07 -25.56
C GLU A 176 1.59 -1.35 -25.24
N GLU A 177 2.87 -1.49 -24.92
CA GLU A 177 3.56 -2.75 -24.64
C GLU A 177 3.15 -3.43 -23.32
N LEU A 178 2.42 -2.73 -22.44
CA LEU A 178 1.98 -3.24 -21.12
C LEU A 178 0.49 -3.63 -21.09
N GLN A 179 -0.15 -3.75 -22.25
CA GLN A 179 -1.53 -4.22 -22.36
C GLN A 179 -1.59 -5.75 -22.20
N TYR A 180 -1.54 -6.22 -20.96
CA TYR A 180 -1.73 -7.65 -20.68
C TYR A 180 -3.22 -8.00 -20.78
N VAL A 181 -3.56 -8.87 -21.72
CA VAL A 181 -4.73 -9.73 -21.55
C VAL A 181 -4.33 -10.77 -20.51
N VAL A 182 -5.12 -10.84 -19.43
CA VAL A 182 -4.81 -11.36 -18.07
C VAL A 182 -4.40 -12.84 -18.00
N ASP A 183 -4.19 -13.51 -19.14
CA ASP A 183 -3.98 -14.96 -19.14
C ASP A 183 -2.64 -15.36 -18.53
N HIS A 184 -1.55 -14.59 -18.72
CA HIS A 184 -0.23 -14.83 -18.10
C HIS A 184 0.34 -13.54 -17.51
N VAL A 185 0.21 -13.37 -16.20
CA VAL A 185 0.68 -12.16 -15.50
C VAL A 185 2.17 -12.26 -15.19
N THR A 186 2.96 -11.43 -15.85
CA THR A 186 4.39 -11.27 -15.60
C THR A 186 4.66 -10.01 -14.77
N ALA A 187 5.75 -10.01 -14.02
CA ALA A 187 6.25 -8.83 -13.33
C ALA A 187 6.43 -7.67 -14.33
N ASN A 188 5.83 -6.53 -13.99
CA ASN A 188 5.91 -5.32 -14.82
C ASN A 188 7.26 -4.58 -14.71
N ASP A 189 8.02 -4.88 -13.65
CA ASP A 189 9.27 -4.21 -13.30
C ASP A 189 10.21 -5.18 -12.57
N THR A 190 11.48 -4.78 -12.46
CA THR A 190 12.48 -5.39 -11.58
C THR A 190 12.51 -4.58 -10.29
N SER A 191 11.66 -4.96 -9.34
CA SER A 191 11.50 -4.30 -8.05
C SER A 191 11.56 -5.33 -6.92
N PHE A 192 11.46 -4.85 -5.69
CA PHE A 192 11.45 -5.72 -4.52
C PHE A 192 10.39 -5.32 -3.49
N GLY A 193 9.84 -6.33 -2.82
CA GLY A 193 8.97 -6.18 -1.66
C GLY A 193 9.66 -6.69 -0.40
N VAL A 194 9.46 -6.00 0.72
CA VAL A 194 9.99 -6.42 2.03
C VAL A 194 8.96 -6.17 3.10
N SER A 195 8.79 -7.14 4.00
CA SER A 195 8.02 -6.95 5.23
C SER A 195 8.50 -7.92 6.31
N HIS A 196 8.26 -7.55 7.56
CA HIS A 196 8.60 -8.34 8.74
C HIS A 196 7.38 -8.60 9.61
N TRP A 197 7.46 -9.66 10.41
CA TRP A 197 6.47 -10.00 11.44
C TRP A 197 7.10 -10.85 12.55
N PRO A 198 6.65 -10.76 13.82
CA PRO A 198 5.63 -9.84 14.35
C PRO A 198 6.12 -8.39 14.45
N ARG A 199 5.21 -7.47 14.77
CA ARG A 199 5.58 -6.14 15.23
C ARG A 199 6.35 -6.24 16.55
N SER A 200 7.35 -5.37 16.73
CA SER A 200 7.92 -5.07 18.05
C SER A 200 6.86 -4.44 18.95
N GLY A 201 7.11 -4.38 20.26
CA GLY A 201 6.27 -3.69 21.23
C GLY A 201 6.15 -2.20 20.94
N LEU A 202 7.22 -1.54 20.48
CA LEU A 202 7.14 -0.14 20.04
C LEU A 202 6.34 0.00 18.74
N GLU A 203 6.55 -0.89 17.76
CA GLU A 203 5.80 -0.93 16.51
C GLU A 203 4.29 -1.13 16.77
N HIS A 204 3.95 -2.04 17.67
CA HIS A 204 2.57 -2.28 18.10
C HIS A 204 1.98 -1.07 18.81
N ALA A 205 2.70 -0.50 19.78
CA ALA A 205 2.24 0.67 20.54
C ALA A 205 1.96 1.87 19.63
N VAL A 206 2.88 2.19 18.70
CA VAL A 206 2.70 3.29 17.74
C VAL A 206 1.51 3.03 16.81
N TYR A 207 1.42 1.82 16.25
CA TYR A 207 0.33 1.48 15.32
C TYR A 207 -1.03 1.59 16.00
N GLU A 208 -1.23 0.90 17.12
CA GLU A 208 -2.52 0.84 17.82
C GLU A 208 -2.90 2.18 18.42
N THR A 209 -1.94 3.00 18.88
CA THR A 209 -2.22 4.35 19.40
C THR A 209 -2.80 5.23 18.30
N ALA A 210 -2.20 5.24 17.09
CA ALA A 210 -2.75 6.00 15.97
C ALA A 210 -4.15 5.51 15.57
N GLN A 211 -4.36 4.19 15.55
CA GLN A 211 -5.67 3.60 15.26
C GLN A 211 -6.72 3.98 16.32
N TYR A 212 -6.37 3.94 17.61
CA TYR A 212 -7.25 4.37 18.69
C TYR A 212 -7.68 5.83 18.52
N ILE A 213 -6.74 6.72 18.22
CA ILE A 213 -7.06 8.14 18.04
C ILE A 213 -8.01 8.32 16.85
N ASN A 214 -7.67 7.76 15.69
CA ASN A 214 -8.44 7.96 14.45
C ASN A 214 -9.81 7.27 14.41
N TYR A 215 -10.04 6.22 15.20
CA TYR A 215 -11.25 5.41 15.09
C TYR A 215 -12.05 5.25 16.39
N LYS A 216 -11.57 5.76 17.53
CA LYS A 216 -12.30 5.73 18.80
C LYS A 216 -12.29 7.09 19.49
N LEU A 217 -11.10 7.64 19.78
CA LEU A 217 -10.97 8.90 20.52
C LEU A 217 -11.67 10.06 19.81
N ILE A 218 -11.61 10.08 18.48
CA ILE A 218 -12.24 11.11 17.63
C ILE A 218 -13.77 11.19 17.76
N ASP A 219 -14.43 10.15 18.29
CA ASP A 219 -15.87 10.16 18.58
C ASP A 219 -16.19 10.78 19.94
N GLU A 220 -15.20 10.84 20.83
CA GLU A 220 -15.33 11.35 22.20
C GLU A 220 -14.83 12.80 22.32
N PHE A 221 -13.84 13.17 21.50
CA PHE A 221 -13.18 14.48 21.53
C PHE A 221 -13.23 15.16 20.15
N PRO A 222 -13.19 16.51 20.08
CA PRO A 222 -13.15 17.24 18.81
C PRO A 222 -11.76 17.19 18.16
N VAL A 223 -11.22 15.99 17.98
CA VAL A 223 -9.93 15.70 17.34
C VAL A 223 -10.12 15.63 15.82
N GLY A 224 -9.11 16.03 15.05
CA GLY A 224 -9.07 15.82 13.60
C GLY A 224 -8.35 14.53 13.21
N GLU A 225 -8.53 14.11 11.96
CA GLU A 225 -8.00 12.85 11.44
C GLU A 225 -6.49 12.86 11.17
N ASP A 226 -5.85 14.02 11.09
CA ASP A 226 -4.41 14.16 10.92
C ASP A 226 -3.64 13.90 12.22
N VAL A 227 -3.41 12.62 12.46
CA VAL A 227 -2.69 12.14 13.62
C VAL A 227 -1.31 11.68 13.17
N LYS A 228 -0.25 12.09 13.86
CA LYS A 228 1.08 11.51 13.69
C LYS A 228 1.59 11.01 15.02
N VAL A 229 1.99 9.74 15.08
CA VAL A 229 2.55 9.12 16.29
C VAL A 229 4.01 8.78 16.02
N MET A 230 4.91 9.39 16.77
CA MET A 230 6.34 9.10 16.77
C MET A 230 6.69 8.38 18.06
N GLY A 231 7.19 7.16 17.96
CA GLY A 231 7.65 6.34 19.06
C GLY A 231 9.16 6.30 19.15
N LEU A 232 9.67 6.50 20.37
CA LEU A 232 11.05 6.23 20.76
C LEU A 232 11.02 5.21 21.89
N ARG A 233 11.71 4.09 21.72
CA ARG A 233 12.06 3.22 22.84
C ARG A 233 13.51 3.48 23.23
N ARG A 234 13.77 3.73 24.52
CA ARG A 234 15.12 3.91 25.05
C ARG A 234 15.22 3.29 26.43
N ASN A 235 16.16 2.35 26.58
CA ASN A 235 16.48 1.72 27.88
C ASN A 235 15.25 1.14 28.61
N GLY A 236 14.30 0.56 27.87
CA GLY A 236 13.12 -0.10 28.45
C GLY A 236 11.94 0.83 28.76
N GLU A 237 11.98 2.10 28.35
CA GLU A 237 10.84 3.03 28.38
C GLU A 237 10.44 3.42 26.95
N LEU A 238 9.13 3.55 26.71
CA LEU A 238 8.55 3.99 25.44
C LEU A 238 8.06 5.42 25.61
N ILE A 239 8.42 6.29 24.68
CA ILE A 239 7.95 7.67 24.59
C ILE A 239 7.20 7.80 23.28
N LEU A 240 5.92 8.14 23.34
CA LEU A 240 5.06 8.37 22.20
C LEU A 240 4.76 9.87 22.11
N THR A 241 5.33 10.53 21.12
CA THR A 241 4.98 11.90 20.76
C THR A 241 3.85 11.88 19.74
N VAL A 242 2.70 12.46 20.10
CA VAL A 242 1.49 12.51 19.28
C VAL A 242 1.26 13.95 18.82
N ALA A 243 1.16 14.15 17.51
CA ALA A 243 0.61 15.38 16.94
C ALA A 243 -0.82 15.07 16.50
N MET A 244 -1.79 15.83 16.99
CA MET A 244 -3.20 15.73 16.58
C MET A 244 -3.87 17.10 16.66
N PRO A 245 -4.57 17.56 15.61
CA PRO A 245 -5.25 18.83 15.65
C PRO A 245 -6.56 18.72 16.44
N LEU A 246 -6.99 19.83 17.04
CA LEU A 246 -8.37 20.00 17.50
C LEU A 246 -9.17 20.82 16.48
N ILE A 247 -10.47 20.52 16.35
CA ILE A 247 -11.35 21.20 15.42
C ILE A 247 -11.70 22.60 15.95
N ALA A 248 -11.19 23.65 15.28
CA ALA A 248 -11.28 25.05 15.67
C ALA A 248 -12.71 25.52 15.97
N THR A 249 -13.68 25.10 15.14
CA THR A 249 -15.10 25.45 15.30
C THR A 249 -15.77 24.77 16.50
N ARG A 250 -15.08 23.85 17.18
CA ARG A 250 -15.55 23.06 18.33
C ARG A 250 -14.84 23.42 19.63
N ILE A 251 -13.92 24.39 19.61
CA ILE A 251 -13.18 24.85 20.79
C ILE A 251 -13.43 26.35 20.95
N GLY A 252 -14.08 26.76 22.04
CA GLY A 252 -14.54 28.13 22.27
C GLY A 252 -13.47 29.12 22.73
N ASP A 253 -12.43 28.66 23.42
CA ASP A 253 -11.31 29.48 23.86
C ASP A 253 -10.05 28.66 24.19
N ALA A 254 -8.97 29.36 24.59
CA ALA A 254 -7.69 28.76 24.95
C ALA A 254 -7.76 27.87 26.21
N ALA A 255 -8.66 28.15 27.16
CA ALA A 255 -8.79 27.33 28.35
C ALA A 255 -9.44 25.98 27.98
N GLU A 256 -10.49 26.00 27.17
CA GLU A 256 -11.13 24.80 26.64
C GLU A 256 -10.16 23.96 25.79
N TYR A 257 -9.34 24.59 24.94
CA TYR A 257 -8.29 23.88 24.19
C TYR A 257 -7.36 23.08 25.11
N GLN A 258 -6.88 23.69 26.19
CA GLN A 258 -5.98 23.03 27.12
C GLN A 258 -6.68 21.92 27.92
N GLU A 259 -7.94 22.12 28.29
CA GLU A 259 -8.74 21.10 28.97
C GLU A 259 -8.95 19.88 28.07
N VAL A 260 -9.42 20.10 26.84
CA VAL A 260 -9.64 19.04 25.84
C VAL A 260 -8.34 18.32 25.52
N LYS A 261 -7.24 19.06 25.28
CA LYS A 261 -5.92 18.45 25.01
C LYS A 261 -5.47 17.55 26.16
N ARG A 262 -5.56 18.01 27.41
CA ARG A 262 -5.15 17.20 28.58
C ARG A 262 -6.04 15.98 28.78
N ALA A 263 -7.35 16.11 28.58
CA ALA A 263 -8.27 14.99 28.68
C ALA A 263 -8.01 13.93 27.59
N ALA A 264 -7.77 14.37 26.35
CA ALA A 264 -7.42 13.49 25.25
C ALA A 264 -6.04 12.84 25.48
N GLU A 265 -5.04 13.59 25.95
CA GLU A 265 -3.72 13.05 26.33
C GLU A 265 -3.84 11.98 27.41
N ALA A 266 -4.66 12.20 28.45
CA ALA A 266 -4.89 11.22 29.51
C ALA A 266 -5.54 9.94 28.97
N ALA A 267 -6.54 10.06 28.08
CA ALA A 267 -7.18 8.91 27.44
C ALA A 267 -6.21 8.12 26.55
N ILE A 268 -5.35 8.83 25.78
CA ILE A 268 -4.31 8.20 24.96
C ILE A 268 -3.27 7.51 25.86
N GLN A 269 -2.85 8.16 26.94
CA GLN A 269 -1.91 7.60 27.91
C GLN A 269 -2.44 6.33 28.57
N GLU A 270 -3.72 6.32 28.96
CA GLU A 270 -4.38 5.14 29.54
C GLU A 270 -4.43 3.97 28.55
N TYR A 271 -4.82 4.24 27.29
CA TYR A 271 -4.85 3.23 26.24
C TYR A 271 -3.44 2.68 25.94
N ALA A 272 -2.48 3.58 25.69
CA ALA A 272 -1.14 3.20 25.26
C ALA A 272 -0.36 2.43 26.34
N ALA A 273 -0.60 2.72 27.63
CA ALA A 273 0.03 2.02 28.75
C ALA A 273 -0.35 0.52 28.84
N GLN A 274 -1.41 0.08 28.14
CA GLN A 274 -1.85 -1.31 28.10
C GLN A 274 -1.22 -2.11 26.94
N LEU A 275 -0.55 -1.43 25.99
CA LEU A 275 -0.05 -2.05 24.76
C LEU A 275 1.31 -2.73 24.92
N ASP A 276 2.06 -2.39 25.97
CA ASP A 276 3.36 -2.99 26.27
C ASP A 276 3.55 -3.14 27.78
N HIS A 277 4.39 -4.10 28.18
CA HIS A 277 4.73 -4.34 29.58
C HIS A 277 5.69 -3.27 30.16
N ARG A 278 6.41 -2.55 29.28
CA ARG A 278 7.28 -1.43 29.62
C ARG A 278 6.47 -0.19 29.92
N LYS A 279 7.09 0.75 30.64
CA LYS A 279 6.48 2.06 30.89
C LYS A 279 6.33 2.83 29.58
N VAL A 280 5.14 3.36 29.35
CA VAL A 280 4.81 4.22 28.21
C VAL A 280 4.53 5.63 28.69
N ILE A 281 5.16 6.62 28.07
CA ILE A 281 4.92 8.05 28.28
C ILE A 281 4.34 8.62 26.99
N VAL A 282 3.19 9.28 27.08
CA VAL A 282 2.56 9.98 25.96
C VAL A 282 2.77 11.47 26.12
N MET A 283 3.06 12.17 25.02
CA MET A 283 3.12 13.63 24.96
C MET A 283 2.32 14.11 23.75
N VAL A 284 1.37 15.02 23.94
CA VAL A 284 0.50 15.53 22.87
C VAL A 284 0.87 16.96 22.49
N ASN A 285 0.95 17.23 21.19
CA ASN A 285 1.15 18.56 20.59
C ASN A 285 2.29 19.34 21.26
N THR A 286 3.47 18.74 21.32
CA THR A 286 4.65 19.30 22.00
C THR A 286 5.17 20.62 21.39
N ALA A 287 4.66 21.01 20.22
CA ALA A 287 4.96 22.28 19.58
C ALA A 287 4.05 23.43 20.03
N ASP A 288 2.99 23.15 20.81
CA ASP A 288 2.11 24.19 21.33
C ASP A 288 2.87 25.18 22.21
N ASP A 289 2.65 26.47 21.95
CA ASP A 289 3.05 27.57 22.82
C ASP A 289 1.82 28.33 23.30
N SER A 290 1.33 27.92 24.46
CA SER A 290 0.11 28.48 25.06
C SER A 290 0.28 29.93 25.52
N ALA A 291 1.52 30.41 25.71
CA ALA A 291 1.76 31.81 26.09
C ALA A 291 1.56 32.76 24.91
N ASN A 292 1.76 32.27 23.69
CA ASN A 292 1.67 33.03 22.44
C ASN A 292 0.46 32.62 21.57
N ASP A 293 -0.46 31.83 22.11
CA ASP A 293 -1.65 31.32 21.41
C ASP A 293 -1.33 30.54 20.11
N ALA A 294 -0.14 29.92 20.06
CA ALA A 294 0.28 29.08 18.96
C ALA A 294 -0.06 27.63 19.29
N VAL A 295 -1.26 27.21 18.89
CA VAL A 295 -1.82 25.88 19.19
C VAL A 295 -2.27 25.15 17.92
N TYR A 296 -2.34 23.83 17.98
CA TYR A 296 -2.72 23.03 16.83
C TYR A 296 -4.25 22.95 16.62
N LEU A 297 -4.81 23.99 16.01
CA LEU A 297 -6.22 24.05 15.59
C LEU A 297 -6.36 23.86 14.08
N THR A 298 -7.38 23.11 13.65
CA THR A 298 -7.74 22.98 12.22
C THR A 298 -9.23 23.26 12.00
N LEU A 299 -9.59 23.74 10.81
CA LEU A 299 -10.96 23.81 10.32
C LEU A 299 -11.46 22.43 9.86
N THR A 300 -10.63 21.69 9.16
CA THR A 300 -11.02 20.48 8.41
C THR A 300 -10.50 19.16 8.98
N GLY A 301 -9.69 19.22 10.06
CA GLY A 301 -9.11 18.05 10.70
C GLY A 301 -7.76 17.61 10.13
N THR A 302 -7.15 18.37 9.21
CA THR A 302 -5.86 18.07 8.58
C THR A 302 -4.97 19.29 8.43
N SER A 303 -3.65 19.16 8.60
CA SER A 303 -2.68 20.23 8.32
C SER A 303 -2.55 20.56 6.83
N ALA A 304 -3.11 19.74 5.95
CA ALA A 304 -3.20 20.01 4.51
C ALA A 304 -3.87 21.37 4.21
N GLU A 305 -4.66 21.91 5.13
CA GLU A 305 -5.30 23.21 4.98
C GLU A 305 -4.38 24.42 5.28
N MET A 306 -3.22 24.20 5.91
CA MET A 306 -2.38 25.28 6.47
C MET A 306 -0.85 25.08 6.31
N GLY A 307 -0.42 24.47 5.20
CA GLY A 307 0.98 24.55 4.76
C GLY A 307 1.74 23.22 4.66
N ASP A 308 1.13 22.09 5.01
CA ASP A 308 1.75 20.78 4.80
C ASP A 308 1.29 20.15 3.48
N ASP A 309 2.24 19.97 2.58
CA ASP A 309 2.04 19.22 1.33
C ASP A 309 2.09 17.70 1.59
N GLY A 310 1.58 16.92 0.63
CA GLY A 310 1.62 15.45 0.70
C GLY A 310 1.93 14.80 -0.63
N GLU A 311 2.53 13.62 -0.62
CA GLU A 311 2.85 12.85 -1.83
C GLU A 311 2.79 11.34 -1.58
N VAL A 312 2.32 10.59 -2.59
CA VAL A 312 2.29 9.12 -2.56
C VAL A 312 3.66 8.54 -2.22
N GLY A 313 3.70 7.56 -1.33
CA GLY A 313 4.92 6.86 -0.96
C GLY A 313 5.85 7.62 0.00
N ARG A 314 5.45 8.79 0.50
CA ARG A 314 6.17 9.54 1.55
C ARG A 314 5.67 9.25 2.96
N GLY A 315 4.64 8.41 3.06
CA GLY A 315 4.03 7.97 4.30
C GLY A 315 4.59 6.64 4.83
N ASN A 316 3.68 5.85 5.38
CA ASN A 316 3.98 4.56 5.99
C ASN A 316 4.39 3.51 4.94
N ARG A 317 4.99 2.41 5.40
CA ARG A 317 5.21 1.22 4.56
C ARG A 317 4.00 0.30 4.66
N LEU A 318 4.04 -0.82 3.92
CA LEU A 318 2.90 -1.73 3.83
C LEU A 318 2.49 -2.38 5.17
N ASN A 319 3.39 -2.44 6.16
CA ASN A 319 3.06 -2.86 7.52
C ASN A 319 2.31 -1.79 8.36
N GLY A 320 2.08 -0.62 7.79
CA GLY A 320 1.44 0.53 8.41
C GLY A 320 2.38 1.45 9.19
N LEU A 321 3.70 1.29 9.07
CA LEU A 321 4.68 1.99 9.90
C LEU A 321 5.89 2.47 9.09
N ILE A 322 6.64 3.41 9.66
CA ILE A 322 7.98 3.81 9.24
C ILE A 322 8.95 3.30 10.31
N THR A 323 9.76 2.32 9.96
CA THR A 323 10.58 1.54 10.90
C THR A 323 12.06 1.57 10.51
N PRO A 324 12.80 2.64 10.82
CA PRO A 324 14.21 2.81 10.40
C PRO A 324 15.17 1.72 10.91
N PHE A 325 14.78 0.94 11.92
CA PHE A 325 15.56 -0.20 12.43
C PHE A 325 15.22 -1.53 11.74
N ARG A 326 14.37 -1.51 10.70
CA ARG A 326 13.94 -2.67 9.93
C ARG A 326 14.30 -2.51 8.47
N SER A 327 14.35 -3.62 7.75
CA SER A 327 14.41 -3.58 6.29
C SER A 327 13.06 -3.17 5.72
N VAL A 328 13.06 -2.21 4.80
CA VAL A 328 11.84 -1.68 4.17
C VAL A 328 12.03 -1.55 2.67
N SER A 329 10.94 -1.72 1.91
CA SER A 329 10.91 -1.32 0.50
C SER A 329 10.58 0.16 0.36
N LEU A 330 11.22 0.82 -0.60
CA LEU A 330 10.92 2.20 -1.00
C LEU A 330 9.82 2.26 -2.06
N GLU A 331 9.36 1.12 -2.57
CA GLU A 331 8.22 1.05 -3.48
C GLU A 331 6.97 1.56 -2.78
N ALA A 332 6.27 2.51 -3.42
CA ALA A 332 4.97 2.98 -2.97
C ALA A 332 3.87 2.03 -3.48
N PRO A 333 3.19 1.23 -2.63
CA PRO A 333 2.22 0.25 -3.12
C PRO A 333 0.92 0.90 -3.63
N CYS A 334 0.53 2.03 -3.06
CA CYS A 334 -0.75 2.69 -3.32
C CYS A 334 -0.82 3.25 -4.75
N GLY A 335 -1.93 2.98 -5.44
CA GLY A 335 -2.18 3.46 -6.81
C GLY A 335 -1.58 2.61 -7.92
N LYS A 336 -0.65 1.70 -7.60
CA LYS A 336 -0.17 0.68 -8.55
C LYS A 336 -1.26 -0.36 -8.82
N ASN A 337 -1.26 -0.95 -10.01
CA ASN A 337 -2.26 -1.97 -10.32
C ASN A 337 -2.06 -3.23 -9.45
N PRO A 338 -3.15 -3.87 -8.99
CA PRO A 338 -3.09 -5.10 -8.21
C PRO A 338 -2.88 -6.36 -9.07
N ILE A 339 -2.71 -6.19 -10.39
CA ILE A 339 -2.62 -7.28 -11.35
C ILE A 339 -1.17 -7.78 -11.37
N SER A 340 -0.23 -6.92 -11.74
CA SER A 340 1.14 -7.28 -12.09
C SER A 340 2.21 -6.45 -11.40
N HIS A 341 1.85 -5.37 -10.69
CA HIS A 341 2.87 -4.47 -10.15
C HIS A 341 3.54 -5.05 -8.91
N VAL A 342 4.78 -5.50 -9.07
CA VAL A 342 5.56 -6.15 -8.00
C VAL A 342 5.82 -5.25 -6.81
N GLY A 343 6.07 -3.94 -6.99
CA GLY A 343 6.13 -2.97 -5.88
C GLY A 343 4.89 -2.94 -4.98
N LYS A 344 3.72 -3.39 -5.44
CA LYS A 344 2.51 -3.58 -4.63
C LYS A 344 2.35 -5.03 -4.20
N VAL A 345 2.30 -5.93 -5.18
CA VAL A 345 2.01 -7.36 -4.99
C VAL A 345 3.05 -8.03 -4.11
N TYR A 346 4.35 -7.77 -4.30
CA TYR A 346 5.40 -8.40 -3.49
C TYR A 346 5.52 -7.81 -2.10
N ASN A 347 5.25 -6.52 -1.89
CA ASN A 347 5.19 -6.00 -0.52
C ASN A 347 4.03 -6.66 0.24
N ALA A 348 2.83 -6.71 -0.36
CA ALA A 348 1.67 -7.36 0.24
C ALA A 348 1.88 -8.86 0.48
N LEU A 349 2.49 -9.57 -0.48
CA LEU A 349 2.83 -10.98 -0.34
C LEU A 349 3.86 -11.22 0.77
N ALA A 350 4.89 -10.36 0.87
CA ALA A 350 5.90 -10.46 1.92
C ALA A 350 5.28 -10.31 3.31
N LEU A 351 4.35 -9.38 3.51
CA LEU A 351 3.67 -9.19 4.80
C LEU A 351 2.84 -10.43 5.17
N LEU A 352 1.99 -10.89 4.25
CA LEU A 352 1.13 -12.06 4.49
C LEU A 352 1.96 -13.34 4.69
N ALA A 353 3.06 -13.51 3.95
CA ALA A 353 3.97 -14.64 4.14
C ALA A 353 4.67 -14.56 5.51
N ALA A 354 5.13 -13.38 5.94
CA ALA A 354 5.75 -13.21 7.25
C ALA A 354 4.76 -13.55 8.39
N GLN A 355 3.50 -13.11 8.28
CA GLN A 355 2.43 -13.44 9.22
C GLN A 355 2.18 -14.96 9.28
N ASP A 356 1.99 -15.59 8.13
CA ASP A 356 1.77 -17.03 8.03
C ASP A 356 2.94 -17.85 8.58
N ILE A 357 4.18 -17.45 8.32
CA ILE A 357 5.37 -18.15 8.81
C ILE A 357 5.39 -18.15 10.34
N VAL A 358 5.14 -17.00 10.97
CA VAL A 358 5.11 -16.88 12.44
C VAL A 358 3.96 -17.68 13.04
N GLU A 359 2.80 -17.71 12.38
CA GLU A 359 1.64 -18.47 12.83
C GLU A 359 1.86 -19.99 12.70
N LYS A 360 2.36 -20.45 11.55
CA LYS A 360 2.44 -21.87 11.18
C LYS A 360 3.72 -22.56 11.63
N VAL A 361 4.78 -21.81 11.93
CA VAL A 361 6.08 -22.35 12.36
C VAL A 361 6.39 -21.85 13.77
N PRO A 362 5.91 -22.53 14.83
CA PRO A 362 6.00 -22.04 16.21
C PRO A 362 7.42 -21.78 16.73
N ALA A 363 8.44 -22.36 16.09
CA ALA A 363 9.84 -22.13 16.40
C ALA A 363 10.38 -20.77 15.94
N VAL A 364 9.69 -20.10 15.01
CA VAL A 364 10.03 -18.76 14.53
C VAL A 364 9.60 -17.73 15.56
N ARG A 365 10.55 -16.87 15.97
CA ARG A 365 10.31 -15.69 16.83
C ARG A 365 9.94 -14.49 15.98
N GLU A 366 10.66 -14.29 14.89
CA GLU A 366 10.48 -13.21 13.93
C GLU A 366 11.02 -13.63 12.57
N VAL A 367 10.40 -13.11 11.50
CA VAL A 367 10.89 -13.28 10.14
C VAL A 367 10.81 -11.96 9.37
N SER A 368 11.81 -11.71 8.53
CA SER A 368 11.72 -10.73 7.44
C SER A 368 11.72 -11.46 6.10
N VAL A 369 10.75 -11.13 5.24
CA VAL A 369 10.58 -11.73 3.91
C VAL A 369 10.93 -10.70 2.86
N TYR A 370 11.80 -11.08 1.92
CA TYR A 370 12.26 -10.29 0.80
C TYR A 370 11.89 -11.00 -0.49
N LEU A 371 11.24 -10.29 -1.41
CA LEU A 371 10.86 -10.83 -2.72
C LEU A 371 11.42 -9.90 -3.80
N LEU A 372 12.28 -10.42 -4.66
CA LEU A 372 12.86 -9.69 -5.79
C LEU A 372 12.30 -10.25 -7.10
N SER A 373 11.69 -9.39 -7.91
CA SER A 373 11.23 -9.75 -9.24
C SER A 373 12.33 -9.56 -10.28
N GLN A 374 12.10 -10.11 -11.46
CA GLN A 374 12.75 -9.69 -12.69
C GLN A 374 11.66 -9.37 -13.70
N ILE A 375 11.75 -8.23 -14.38
CA ILE A 375 10.74 -7.80 -15.36
C ILE A 375 10.52 -8.90 -16.42
N GLY A 376 9.25 -9.20 -16.72
CA GLY A 376 8.86 -10.24 -17.68
C GLY A 376 8.80 -11.67 -17.11
N SER A 377 9.27 -11.91 -15.88
CA SER A 377 9.13 -13.22 -15.22
C SER A 377 7.72 -13.41 -14.62
N PRO A 378 7.20 -14.64 -14.52
CA PRO A 378 5.94 -14.91 -13.83
C PRO A 378 5.96 -14.39 -12.38
N LEU A 379 4.85 -13.84 -11.90
CA LEU A 379 4.77 -13.30 -10.53
C LEU A 379 5.05 -14.36 -9.44
N ASP A 380 4.68 -15.62 -9.69
CA ASP A 380 4.93 -16.72 -8.77
C ASP A 380 6.37 -17.25 -8.87
N GLN A 381 7.21 -16.73 -9.78
CA GLN A 381 8.60 -17.13 -9.98
C GLN A 381 9.53 -15.93 -9.76
N PRO A 382 9.67 -15.44 -8.52
CA PRO A 382 10.58 -14.34 -8.22
C PRO A 382 12.02 -14.75 -8.57
N LEU A 383 12.85 -13.76 -8.93
CA LEU A 383 14.29 -13.97 -9.09
C LEU A 383 14.89 -14.53 -7.81
N MET A 384 14.44 -14.01 -6.66
CA MET A 384 14.76 -14.54 -5.35
C MET A 384 13.63 -14.27 -4.35
N ALA A 385 13.30 -15.27 -3.54
CA ALA A 385 12.49 -15.13 -2.34
C ALA A 385 13.32 -15.54 -1.12
N THR A 386 13.59 -14.59 -0.23
CA THR A 386 14.44 -14.81 0.96
C THR A 386 13.62 -14.62 2.22
N ALA A 387 13.74 -15.56 3.16
CA ALA A 387 13.26 -15.41 4.53
C ALA A 387 14.44 -15.40 5.49
N THR A 388 14.63 -14.31 6.23
CA THR A 388 15.62 -14.22 7.31
C THR A 388 14.92 -14.44 8.65
N VAL A 389 15.33 -15.45 9.40
CA VAL A 389 14.58 -15.96 10.55
C VAL A 389 15.38 -15.77 11.84
N HIS A 390 14.73 -15.15 12.83
CA HIS A 390 15.11 -15.31 14.23
C HIS A 390 14.28 -16.45 14.84
N THR A 391 14.94 -17.46 15.40
CA THR A 391 14.31 -18.57 16.12
C THR A 391 14.02 -18.16 17.57
N LYS A 392 13.04 -18.81 18.21
CA LYS A 392 12.77 -18.62 19.65
C LYS A 392 13.87 -19.22 20.51
N ASN A 393 14.36 -20.41 20.13
CA ASN A 393 15.37 -21.17 20.88
C ASN A 393 16.36 -21.80 19.90
N GLY A 394 17.67 -21.65 20.19
CA GLY A 394 18.74 -22.30 19.43
C GLY A 394 18.87 -21.81 17.99
N ASN A 395 19.60 -22.54 17.18
CA ASN A 395 19.92 -22.13 15.81
C ASN A 395 18.81 -22.54 14.82
N LEU A 396 18.81 -21.90 13.65
CA LEU A 396 17.98 -22.32 12.52
C LEU A 396 18.34 -23.74 12.04
N THR A 397 17.43 -24.71 12.25
CA THR A 397 17.61 -26.10 11.83
C THR A 397 17.05 -26.36 10.43
N ALA A 398 17.51 -27.45 9.79
CA ALA A 398 17.00 -27.86 8.47
C ALA A 398 15.48 -28.12 8.44
N SER A 399 14.89 -28.58 9.55
CA SER A 399 13.44 -28.76 9.65
C SER A 399 12.71 -27.42 9.64
N ILE A 400 13.18 -26.45 10.43
CA ILE A 400 12.59 -25.10 10.48
C ILE A 400 12.75 -24.43 9.11
N GLN A 401 13.90 -24.59 8.43
CA GLN A 401 14.09 -24.10 7.07
C GLN A 401 13.08 -24.68 6.09
N ALA A 402 12.84 -26.00 6.16
CA ALA A 402 11.88 -26.67 5.29
C ALA A 402 10.44 -26.19 5.53
N ASP A 403 10.05 -26.01 6.80
CA ASP A 403 8.71 -25.51 7.16
C ASP A 403 8.49 -24.08 6.67
N VAL A 404 9.46 -23.18 6.91
CA VAL A 404 9.42 -21.79 6.43
C VAL A 404 9.40 -21.73 4.90
N GLN A 405 10.22 -22.55 4.23
CA GLN A 405 10.25 -22.65 2.78
C GLN A 405 8.90 -23.11 2.23
N GLY A 406 8.26 -24.09 2.86
CA GLY A 406 6.94 -24.60 2.46
C GLY A 406 5.87 -23.50 2.51
N VAL A 407 5.80 -22.74 3.61
CA VAL A 407 4.84 -21.62 3.74
C VAL A 407 5.07 -20.56 2.66
N LEU A 408 6.33 -20.21 2.38
CA LEU A 408 6.66 -19.20 1.38
C LEU A 408 6.36 -19.69 -0.05
N ASP A 409 6.63 -20.97 -0.35
CA ASP A 409 6.29 -21.59 -1.64
C ASP A 409 4.78 -21.63 -1.87
N ASP A 410 4.00 -21.99 -0.84
CA ASP A 410 2.53 -22.01 -0.90
C ASP A 410 1.96 -20.61 -1.16
N ARG A 411 2.50 -19.58 -0.51
CA ARG A 411 2.08 -18.18 -0.73
C ARG A 411 2.42 -17.71 -2.14
N LEU A 412 3.61 -18.03 -2.66
CA LEU A 412 4.00 -17.71 -4.04
C LEU A 412 3.11 -18.44 -5.06
N ALA A 413 2.81 -19.72 -4.84
CA ALA A 413 1.91 -20.50 -5.70
C ALA A 413 0.50 -19.90 -5.79
N ASN A 414 0.07 -19.20 -4.74
CA ASN A 414 -1.25 -18.58 -4.64
C ASN A 414 -1.22 -17.06 -4.79
N VAL A 415 -0.16 -16.48 -5.38
CA VAL A 415 -0.02 -15.01 -5.54
C VAL A 415 -1.21 -14.37 -6.27
N GLY A 416 -1.88 -15.10 -7.16
CA GLY A 416 -3.07 -14.60 -7.86
C GLY A 416 -4.25 -14.26 -6.94
N ALA A 417 -4.38 -14.94 -5.79
CA ALA A 417 -5.45 -14.65 -4.81
C ALA A 417 -5.26 -13.29 -4.12
N LEU A 418 -4.02 -12.79 -4.09
CA LEU A 418 -3.69 -11.49 -3.47
C LEU A 418 -4.37 -10.32 -4.18
N ARG A 419 -4.62 -10.46 -5.49
CA ARG A 419 -5.34 -9.45 -6.26
C ARG A 419 -6.73 -9.18 -5.67
N ASP A 420 -7.46 -10.25 -5.33
CA ASP A 420 -8.83 -10.13 -4.84
C ASP A 420 -8.83 -9.58 -3.40
N ILE A 421 -7.88 -9.99 -2.56
CA ILE A 421 -7.64 -9.44 -1.21
C ILE A 421 -7.42 -7.91 -1.29
N ILE A 422 -6.59 -7.45 -2.23
CA ILE A 422 -6.33 -6.02 -2.43
C ILE A 422 -7.59 -5.29 -2.94
N LEU A 423 -8.26 -5.82 -3.96
CA LEU A 423 -9.45 -5.19 -4.57
C LEU A 423 -10.64 -5.12 -3.62
N ASN A 424 -10.73 -6.05 -2.68
CA ASN A 424 -11.73 -6.05 -1.61
C ASN A 424 -11.32 -5.19 -0.41
N ARG A 425 -10.11 -4.61 -0.42
CA ARG A 425 -9.54 -3.82 0.69
C ARG A 425 -9.44 -4.61 1.99
N GLU A 426 -9.15 -5.91 1.89
CA GLU A 426 -8.97 -6.83 3.02
C GLU A 426 -7.56 -6.74 3.63
N ILE A 427 -6.64 -6.03 2.94
CA ILE A 427 -5.29 -5.74 3.41
C ILE A 427 -5.04 -4.23 3.45
N THR A 428 -4.46 -3.76 4.55
CA THR A 428 -3.95 -2.39 4.68
C THR A 428 -2.65 -2.24 3.90
N LEU A 429 -2.50 -1.15 3.13
CA LEU A 429 -1.31 -0.90 2.29
C LEU A 429 -0.39 0.20 2.83
N PHE A 430 -0.82 0.92 3.86
CA PHE A 430 -0.10 2.04 4.51
C PHE A 430 -0.69 2.35 5.90
#